data_AF-A0A844MPX7-F1
#
_entry.id   AF-A0A844MPX7-F1
#
_cell.length_a   1.000
_cell.length_b   1.000
_cell.length_c   1.000
_cell.angle_alpha   90.00
_cell.angle_beta   90.00
_cell.angle_gamma   90.00
#
_symmetry.space_group_name_H-M   'P 1'
#
loop_
_entity.id
_entity.type
_entity.pdbx_description
1 polymer ?
#
loop_
_entity_poly.entity_id
_entity_poly.type
_entity_poly.pdbx_seq_one_letter_code
_entity_poly.pdbx_strand_id
1 'polypeptide(L)'
;MIEHIHQPQDFDAVLGGQAPPLISGVILGGIEGLRKRFATLTGERRTIPLANALQYGEAGIDLLVEAMNDKTFIVRATAYKLLQSVTSIKARQAVNNGLLLKERDKVYCVYQSAIYYQNETYYYICDYLPNDREKVESDYYYDFYAEYPQLISRHLFQENAELEAKILHQTIMLEINLSAIGVVIHNENFNIYRWCQLNQLSLDDFPEYEEPWKFNNRVLKKLQNDKNVELLEQLWELLGYTKQLAFVHEEVVQENQYFDFRGENFKEVF
;
A
#
# COMPACT_ATOMS: atom_id res chain seq x y z
N MET A 1 19.81 -3.31 64.13
CA MET A 1 18.80 -2.24 63.98
C MET A 1 18.78 -1.92 62.50
N ILE A 2 17.72 -2.31 61.79
CA ILE A 2 17.68 -2.38 60.32
C ILE A 2 17.02 -1.11 59.80
N GLU A 3 17.76 -0.29 59.05
CA GLU A 3 17.21 0.85 58.30
C GLU A 3 16.72 0.35 56.93
N HIS A 4 15.43 0.55 56.65
CA HIS A 4 14.85 0.33 55.33
C HIS A 4 15.10 1.58 54.47
N ILE A 5 15.98 1.46 53.48
CA ILE A 5 16.16 2.46 52.42
C ILE A 5 15.03 2.25 51.42
N HIS A 6 14.02 3.13 51.43
CA HIS A 6 13.02 3.20 50.39
C HIS A 6 13.62 3.92 49.17
N GLN A 7 13.90 3.18 48.10
CA GLN A 7 14.11 3.77 46.77
C GLN A 7 12.75 4.16 46.16
N PRO A 8 12.61 5.36 45.60
CA PRO A 8 11.37 5.78 44.95
C PRO A 8 11.08 4.95 43.70
N GLN A 9 9.83 4.55 43.52
CA GLN A 9 9.35 3.81 42.34
C GLN A 9 8.86 4.77 41.25
N ASP A 10 8.61 4.27 40.04
CA ASP A 10 8.25 5.04 38.82
C ASP A 10 7.00 5.96 38.95
N PHE A 11 6.28 5.89 40.08
CA PHE A 11 5.09 6.67 40.39
C PHE A 11 5.25 7.61 41.60
N ASP A 12 6.46 7.73 42.17
CA ASP A 12 6.69 8.64 43.29
C ASP A 12 6.66 10.10 42.81
N ALA A 13 5.61 10.82 43.20
CA ALA A 13 5.39 12.20 42.82
C ALA A 13 6.40 13.13 43.52
N VAL A 14 7.29 13.75 42.75
CA VAL A 14 8.20 14.79 43.27
C VAL A 14 7.46 16.12 43.31
N LEU A 15 7.26 16.68 44.51
CA LEU A 15 6.67 17.99 44.71
C LEU A 15 7.64 19.09 44.23
N GLY A 16 7.32 19.69 43.08
CA GLY A 16 8.00 20.86 42.54
C GLY A 16 7.88 22.09 43.44
N GLY A 17 8.96 22.86 43.50
CA GLY A 17 9.17 23.97 44.43
C GLY A 17 8.22 25.17 44.32
N GLN A 18 8.31 25.99 45.35
CA GLN A 18 7.52 27.19 45.61
C GLN A 18 7.70 28.27 44.52
N ALA A 19 6.83 28.25 43.52
CA ALA A 19 6.46 29.44 42.75
C ALA A 19 4.93 29.46 42.62
N PRO A 20 4.27 30.61 42.78
CA PRO A 20 2.81 30.67 42.70
C PRO A 20 2.40 30.26 41.28
N PRO A 21 1.41 29.36 41.11
CA PRO A 21 1.04 28.88 39.79
C PRO A 21 0.50 30.05 38.96
N LEU A 22 1.09 30.27 37.79
CA LEU A 22 0.34 30.92 36.72
C LEU A 22 -0.91 30.09 36.48
N ILE A 23 -2.06 30.76 36.57
CA ILE A 23 -3.39 30.20 36.37
C ILE A 23 -3.37 29.34 35.09
N SER A 24 -3.63 28.03 35.23
CA SER A 24 -3.77 27.00 34.18
C SER A 24 -2.56 26.10 33.82
N GLY A 25 -1.57 25.96 34.70
CA GLY A 25 -0.51 24.96 34.54
C GLY A 25 -0.90 23.53 34.96
N VAL A 26 -1.99 22.94 34.44
CA VAL A 26 -2.29 21.52 34.69
C VAL A 26 -1.43 20.67 33.74
N ILE A 27 -0.47 19.94 34.30
CA ILE A 27 0.22 18.85 33.59
C ILE A 27 -0.80 17.72 33.45
N LEU A 28 -1.63 17.76 32.41
CA LEU A 28 -2.55 16.68 32.09
C LEU A 28 -1.73 15.46 31.65
N GLY A 29 -1.40 14.59 32.61
CA GLY A 29 -0.88 13.25 32.35
C GLY A 29 -1.98 12.33 31.81
N GLY A 30 -1.58 11.21 31.24
CA GLY A 30 -2.50 10.15 30.82
C GLY A 30 -3.45 10.54 29.66
N ILE A 31 -4.69 10.04 29.73
CA ILE A 31 -5.69 10.20 28.65
C ILE A 31 -6.07 11.67 28.41
N GLU A 32 -6.11 12.51 29.44
CA GLU A 32 -6.42 13.94 29.29
C GLU A 32 -5.33 14.68 28.52
N GLY A 33 -4.06 14.32 28.75
CA GLY A 33 -2.94 14.81 27.96
C GLY A 33 -3.05 14.40 26.49
N LEU A 34 -3.51 13.16 26.24
CA LEU A 34 -3.74 12.64 24.89
C LEU A 34 -4.87 13.38 24.18
N ARG A 35 -6.01 13.59 24.86
CA ARG A 35 -7.16 14.36 24.35
C ARG A 35 -6.76 15.79 24.02
N LYS A 36 -6.00 16.45 24.91
CA LYS A 36 -5.48 17.80 24.65
C LYS A 36 -4.60 17.84 23.40
N ARG A 37 -3.66 16.89 23.24
CA ARG A 37 -2.83 16.78 22.03
C ARG A 37 -3.66 16.53 20.78
N PHE A 38 -4.64 15.64 20.85
CA PHE A 38 -5.55 15.37 19.73
C PHE A 38 -6.31 16.64 19.33
N ALA A 39 -6.82 17.40 20.29
CA ALA A 39 -7.54 18.65 20.04
C ALA A 39 -6.65 19.75 19.45
N THR A 40 -5.38 19.86 19.84
CA THR A 40 -4.47 20.93 19.37
C THR A 40 -3.83 20.65 18.01
N LEU A 41 -3.68 19.38 17.63
CA LEU A 41 -3.12 19.00 16.33
C LEU A 41 -4.12 19.20 15.19
N THR A 42 -3.60 19.46 14.00
CA THR A 42 -4.38 19.72 12.79
C THR A 42 -4.05 18.72 11.68
N GLY A 43 -5.02 18.49 10.79
CA GLY A 43 -4.88 17.60 9.64
C GLY A 43 -4.42 16.19 10.05
N GLU A 44 -3.51 15.63 9.27
CA GLU A 44 -3.02 14.26 9.45
C GLU A 44 -2.23 14.08 10.73
N ARG A 45 -1.60 15.12 11.29
CA ARG A 45 -0.84 15.03 12.55
C ARG A 45 -1.70 14.58 13.73
N ARG A 46 -3.03 14.70 13.63
CA ARG A 46 -3.99 14.20 14.62
C ARG A 46 -3.98 12.68 14.76
N THR A 47 -3.38 11.93 13.83
CA THR A 47 -3.20 10.46 13.96
C THR A 47 -2.17 10.09 15.02
N ILE A 48 -1.15 10.93 15.26
CA ILE A 48 -0.06 10.69 16.22
C ILE A 48 -0.57 10.30 17.62
N PRO A 49 -1.47 11.06 18.27
CA PRO A 49 -2.01 10.68 19.56
C PRO A 49 -2.89 9.41 19.51
N LEU A 50 -3.50 9.07 18.37
CA LEU A 50 -4.37 7.88 18.30
C LEU A 50 -3.58 6.57 18.47
N ALA A 51 -2.32 6.53 18.03
CA ALA A 51 -1.46 5.34 18.16
C ALA A 51 -1.30 4.86 19.60
N ASN A 52 -1.38 5.77 20.58
CA ASN A 52 -1.26 5.44 22.00
C ASN A 52 -2.62 5.31 22.71
N ALA A 53 -3.75 5.51 22.02
CA ALA A 53 -5.07 5.53 22.64
C ALA A 53 -5.38 4.22 23.37
N LEU A 54 -5.09 3.08 22.74
CA LEU A 54 -5.39 1.75 23.30
C LEU A 54 -4.67 1.45 24.64
N GLN A 55 -3.57 2.15 24.94
CA GLN A 55 -2.87 2.03 26.23
C GLN A 55 -3.71 2.54 27.41
N TYR A 56 -4.77 3.32 27.14
CA TYR A 56 -5.67 3.88 28.14
C TYR A 56 -6.99 3.11 28.29
N GLY A 57 -7.05 1.87 27.77
CA GLY A 57 -8.23 1.00 27.90
C GLY A 57 -9.49 1.64 27.31
N GLU A 58 -10.61 1.53 28.03
CA GLU A 58 -11.91 2.06 27.59
C GLU A 58 -11.87 3.57 27.28
N ALA A 59 -11.15 4.38 28.07
CA ALA A 59 -11.05 5.82 27.80
C ALA A 59 -10.31 6.13 26.49
N GLY A 60 -9.41 5.22 26.08
CA GLY A 60 -8.75 5.22 24.78
C GLY A 60 -9.68 4.85 23.64
N ILE A 61 -10.49 3.81 23.83
CA ILE A 61 -11.54 3.41 22.88
C ILE A 61 -12.49 4.59 22.66
N ASP A 62 -12.87 5.32 23.71
CA ASP A 62 -13.75 6.49 23.61
C ASP A 62 -13.16 7.58 22.72
N LEU A 63 -11.86 7.82 22.83
CA LEU A 63 -11.16 8.78 21.97
C LEU A 63 -11.15 8.30 20.51
N LEU A 64 -10.96 7.00 20.25
CA LEU A 64 -11.01 6.45 18.90
C LEU A 64 -12.42 6.54 18.30
N VAL A 65 -13.46 6.25 19.09
CA VAL A 65 -14.86 6.42 18.67
C VAL A 65 -15.19 7.88 18.35
N GLU A 66 -14.62 8.84 19.11
CA GLU A 66 -14.73 10.25 18.78
C GLU A 66 -14.02 10.58 17.45
N ALA A 67 -12.80 10.05 17.27
CA ALA A 67 -11.99 10.27 16.07
C ALA A 67 -12.61 9.69 14.78
N MET A 68 -13.49 8.70 14.87
CA MET A 68 -14.30 8.20 13.75
C MET A 68 -15.18 9.29 13.10
N ASN A 69 -15.43 10.41 13.78
CA ASN A 69 -16.22 11.53 13.27
C ASN A 69 -15.35 12.72 12.81
N ASP A 70 -14.01 12.60 12.85
CA ASP A 70 -13.10 13.70 12.49
C ASP A 70 -13.36 14.21 11.07
N LYS A 71 -13.04 15.48 10.82
CA LYS A 71 -13.13 16.09 9.49
C LYS A 71 -12.11 15.49 8.51
N THR A 72 -10.97 15.05 9.03
CA THR A 72 -9.84 14.55 8.25
C THR A 72 -10.01 13.06 8.00
N PHE A 73 -10.01 12.65 6.73
CA PHE A 73 -10.19 11.25 6.33
C PHE A 73 -9.22 10.31 7.06
N ILE A 74 -7.91 10.61 7.00
CA ILE A 74 -6.89 9.74 7.58
C ILE A 74 -7.07 9.53 9.08
N VAL A 75 -7.61 10.52 9.80
CA VAL A 75 -7.88 10.42 11.24
C VAL A 75 -9.02 9.42 11.50
N ARG A 76 -10.09 9.48 10.70
CA ARG A 76 -11.19 8.50 10.78
C ARG A 76 -10.70 7.10 10.41
N ALA A 77 -9.92 6.98 9.33
CA ALA A 77 -9.34 5.71 8.88
C ALA A 77 -8.42 5.08 9.93
N THR A 78 -7.52 5.86 10.54
CA THR A 78 -6.65 5.38 11.62
C THR A 78 -7.46 4.93 12.84
N ALA A 79 -8.47 5.71 13.24
CA ALA A 79 -9.33 5.34 14.35
C ALA A 79 -10.09 4.03 14.08
N TYR A 80 -10.63 3.90 12.88
CA TYR A 80 -11.32 2.69 12.42
C TYR A 80 -10.43 1.45 12.49
N LYS A 81 -9.22 1.53 11.93
CA LYS A 81 -8.23 0.44 11.94
C LYS A 81 -7.87 0.01 13.36
N LEU A 82 -7.61 0.98 14.25
CA LEU A 82 -7.29 0.69 15.65
C LEU A 82 -8.48 0.03 16.37
N LEU A 83 -9.71 0.47 16.11
CA LEU A 83 -10.91 -0.14 16.71
C LEU A 83 -11.15 -1.57 16.20
N GLN A 84 -10.85 -1.88 14.94
CA GLN A 84 -10.97 -3.24 14.41
C GLN A 84 -10.03 -4.24 15.12
N SER A 85 -8.86 -3.79 15.57
CA SER A 85 -7.91 -4.66 16.30
C SER A 85 -8.33 -5.00 17.74
N VAL A 86 -9.46 -4.47 18.22
CA VAL A 86 -9.87 -4.56 19.62
C VAL A 86 -11.14 -5.42 19.77
N THR A 87 -11.14 -6.35 20.73
CA THR A 87 -12.24 -7.31 20.95
C THR A 87 -13.41 -6.75 21.79
N SER A 88 -13.26 -5.53 22.33
CA SER A 88 -14.29 -4.83 23.12
C SER A 88 -15.62 -4.74 22.37
N ILE A 89 -16.73 -4.90 23.10
CA ILE A 89 -18.08 -4.74 22.55
C ILE A 89 -18.26 -3.32 22.00
N LYS A 90 -17.73 -2.31 22.70
CA LYS A 90 -17.83 -0.90 22.30
C LYS A 90 -17.10 -0.65 20.98
N ALA A 91 -15.90 -1.19 20.84
CA ALA A 91 -15.13 -1.08 19.61
C ALA A 91 -15.86 -1.75 18.43
N ARG A 92 -16.36 -2.99 18.63
CA ARG A 92 -17.15 -3.71 17.62
C ARG A 92 -18.41 -2.96 17.20
N GLN A 93 -19.14 -2.39 18.16
CA GLN A 93 -20.32 -1.57 17.86
C GLN A 93 -19.97 -0.33 17.05
N ALA A 94 -18.87 0.34 17.36
CA ALA A 94 -18.43 1.55 16.67
C ALA A 94 -18.06 1.28 15.20
N VAL A 95 -17.48 0.12 14.89
CA VAL A 95 -17.06 -0.24 13.52
C VAL A 95 -18.10 -1.05 12.75
N ASN A 96 -19.23 -1.41 13.37
CA ASN A 96 -20.22 -2.34 12.80
C ASN A 96 -20.81 -1.88 11.45
N ASN A 97 -20.93 -0.58 11.26
CA ASN A 97 -21.44 0.00 10.01
C ASN A 97 -20.35 0.23 8.96
N GLY A 98 -19.08 -0.06 9.27
CA GLY A 98 -17.94 0.30 8.44
C GLY A 98 -17.42 1.72 8.73
N LEU A 99 -16.49 2.19 7.89
CA LEU A 99 -15.98 3.55 7.93
C LEU A 99 -16.89 4.44 7.06
N LEU A 100 -17.43 5.52 7.62
CA LEU A 100 -18.14 6.52 6.81
C LEU A 100 -17.11 7.29 5.96
N LEU A 101 -17.12 7.02 4.67
CA LEU A 101 -16.46 7.84 3.67
C LEU A 101 -17.33 9.04 3.37
N LYS A 102 -16.71 10.20 3.36
CA LYS A 102 -17.33 11.48 3.00
C LYS A 102 -16.99 11.80 1.56
N GLU A 103 -17.82 12.62 0.92
CA GLU A 103 -17.47 13.22 -0.38
C GLU A 103 -16.03 13.77 -0.34
N ARG A 104 -15.25 13.47 -1.38
CA ARG A 104 -13.84 13.85 -1.56
C ARG A 104 -12.82 13.08 -0.71
N ASP A 105 -13.24 12.13 0.10
CA ASP A 105 -12.31 11.14 0.64
C ASP A 105 -11.66 10.37 -0.52
N LYS A 106 -10.44 9.90 -0.30
CA LYS A 106 -9.66 9.15 -1.29
C LYS A 106 -9.51 7.72 -0.81
N VAL A 107 -9.73 6.77 -1.71
CA VAL A 107 -9.40 5.36 -1.52
C VAL A 107 -8.46 4.91 -2.64
N TYR A 108 -7.63 3.92 -2.35
CA TYR A 108 -6.59 3.47 -3.26
C TYR A 108 -6.94 2.06 -3.75
N CYS A 109 -7.22 1.95 -5.04
CA CYS A 109 -7.68 0.74 -5.68
C CYS A 109 -6.51 0.05 -6.36
N VAL A 110 -6.30 -1.25 -6.08
CA VAL A 110 -5.29 -2.06 -6.74
C VAL A 110 -5.94 -2.76 -7.93
N TYR A 111 -5.35 -2.57 -9.10
CA TYR A 111 -5.78 -3.20 -10.34
C TYR A 111 -4.71 -4.15 -10.85
N GLN A 112 -5.14 -5.29 -11.37
CA GLN A 112 -4.35 -6.12 -12.26
C GLN A 112 -4.48 -5.58 -13.68
N SER A 113 -3.35 -5.30 -14.33
CA SER A 113 -3.33 -4.81 -15.70
C SER A 113 -3.88 -5.86 -16.67
N ALA A 114 -4.60 -5.39 -17.68
CA ALA A 114 -5.02 -6.25 -18.78
C ALA A 114 -3.89 -6.43 -19.79
N ILE A 115 -3.82 -7.61 -20.41
CA ILE A 115 -2.75 -7.96 -21.35
C ILE A 115 -3.40 -8.47 -22.63
N TYR A 116 -3.24 -7.71 -23.72
CA TYR A 116 -3.78 -8.08 -25.02
C TYR A 116 -2.69 -8.61 -25.92
N TYR A 117 -3.04 -9.58 -26.74
CA TYR A 117 -2.18 -10.12 -27.78
C TYR A 117 -2.80 -9.73 -29.13
N GLN A 118 -2.18 -8.79 -29.84
CA GLN A 118 -2.67 -8.34 -31.15
C GLN A 118 -2.36 -9.39 -32.24
N ASN A 119 -1.26 -10.13 -32.09
CA ASN A 119 -0.86 -11.30 -32.89
C ASN A 119 0.26 -12.06 -32.12
N GLU A 120 0.92 -13.03 -32.74
CA GLU A 120 2.00 -13.83 -32.12
C GLU A 120 3.23 -13.02 -31.68
N THR A 121 3.32 -11.72 -32.02
CA THR A 121 4.52 -10.89 -31.83
C THR A 121 4.30 -9.57 -31.11
N TYR A 122 3.05 -9.07 -31.03
CA TYR A 122 2.73 -7.79 -30.41
C TYR A 122 1.71 -7.99 -29.30
N TYR A 123 2.04 -7.46 -28.13
CA TYR A 123 1.17 -7.43 -26.97
C TYR A 123 1.08 -5.99 -26.43
N TYR A 124 0.02 -5.71 -25.67
CA TYR A 124 -0.18 -4.42 -25.01
C TYR A 124 -0.62 -4.65 -23.57
N ILE A 125 0.04 -3.97 -22.63
CA ILE A 125 -0.35 -3.96 -21.22
C ILE A 125 -1.12 -2.66 -20.97
N CYS A 126 -2.38 -2.78 -20.57
CA CYS A 126 -3.18 -1.66 -20.12
C CYS A 126 -3.06 -1.52 -18.60
N ASP A 127 -2.34 -0.49 -18.18
CA ASP A 127 -2.04 -0.13 -16.79
C ASP A 127 -2.72 1.18 -16.37
N TYR A 128 -3.85 1.51 -16.99
CA TYR A 128 -4.64 2.71 -16.68
C TYR A 128 -6.14 2.47 -16.86
N LEU A 129 -6.96 3.30 -16.23
CA LEU A 129 -8.41 3.27 -16.43
C LEU A 129 -8.81 4.21 -17.58
N PRO A 130 -9.77 3.83 -18.44
CA PRO A 130 -10.18 4.63 -19.61
C PRO A 130 -10.66 6.03 -19.28
N ASN A 131 -11.24 6.23 -18.08
CA ASN A 131 -11.77 7.52 -17.65
C ASN A 131 -10.68 8.51 -17.21
N ASP A 132 -9.42 8.07 -17.05
CA ASP A 132 -8.30 8.90 -16.59
C ASP A 132 -7.61 9.69 -17.72
N ARG A 133 -8.08 9.55 -18.96
CA ARG A 133 -7.63 10.36 -20.09
C ARG A 133 -8.81 10.95 -20.83
N GLU A 134 -8.87 12.28 -20.85
CA GLU A 134 -9.26 12.98 -22.08
C GLU A 134 -8.55 12.29 -23.24
N LYS A 135 -9.34 11.67 -24.12
CA LYS A 135 -8.97 11.15 -25.44
C LYS A 135 -7.47 10.90 -25.59
N VAL A 136 -7.07 9.64 -25.51
CA VAL A 136 -5.90 9.22 -26.28
C VAL A 136 -6.24 9.53 -27.75
N GLU A 137 -5.87 10.73 -28.20
CA GLU A 137 -5.74 11.09 -29.61
C GLU A 137 -4.59 10.24 -30.16
N SER A 138 -4.85 8.96 -30.36
CA SER A 138 -4.08 8.18 -31.31
C SER A 138 -5.01 7.85 -32.44
N ASP A 139 -4.70 8.39 -33.62
CA ASP A 139 -5.42 8.25 -34.89
C ASP A 139 -5.55 6.79 -35.41
N TYR A 140 -5.23 5.79 -34.59
CA TYR A 140 -5.43 4.39 -34.91
C TYR A 140 -6.68 3.88 -34.23
N TYR A 141 -7.79 4.05 -34.96
CA TYR A 141 -9.03 3.29 -34.81
C TYR A 141 -8.71 1.79 -34.75
N TYR A 142 -8.64 1.24 -33.55
CA TYR A 142 -8.94 -0.15 -33.33
C TYR A 142 -9.96 -0.20 -32.19
N ASP A 143 -11.22 -0.49 -32.54
CA ASP A 143 -12.23 -0.98 -31.62
C ASP A 143 -11.71 -2.29 -31.01
N PHE A 144 -10.89 -2.18 -29.97
CA PHE A 144 -10.46 -3.34 -29.19
C PHE A 144 -11.60 -3.70 -28.24
N TYR A 145 -11.99 -4.97 -28.25
CA TYR A 145 -12.61 -5.66 -27.12
C TYR A 145 -11.59 -5.74 -25.96
N ALA A 146 -11.08 -4.60 -25.53
CA ALA A 146 -10.04 -4.49 -24.53
C ALA A 146 -10.66 -4.92 -23.18
N GLU A 147 -10.38 -6.15 -22.75
CA GLU A 147 -10.50 -6.55 -21.34
C GLU A 147 -9.97 -5.43 -20.44
N TYR A 148 -10.76 -4.89 -19.53
CA TYR A 148 -10.30 -3.79 -18.69
C TYR A 148 -9.42 -4.31 -17.56
N PRO A 149 -8.51 -3.47 -17.01
CA PRO A 149 -7.83 -3.81 -15.77
C PRO A 149 -8.82 -4.31 -14.72
N GLN A 150 -8.51 -5.44 -14.10
CA GLN A 150 -9.38 -6.08 -13.12
C GLN A 150 -9.12 -5.45 -11.76
N LEU A 151 -10.18 -4.92 -11.11
CA LEU A 151 -10.08 -4.49 -9.73
C LEU A 151 -9.81 -5.71 -8.83
N ILE A 152 -8.74 -5.63 -8.05
CA ILE A 152 -8.32 -6.67 -7.12
C ILE A 152 -8.75 -6.33 -5.70
N SER A 153 -8.43 -5.12 -5.25
CA SER A 153 -8.71 -4.70 -3.89
C SER A 153 -8.81 -3.18 -3.78
N ARG A 154 -9.27 -2.71 -2.62
CA ARG A 154 -9.28 -1.29 -2.24
C ARG A 154 -8.55 -1.15 -0.92
N HIS A 155 -8.04 0.05 -0.64
CA HIS A 155 -7.30 0.38 0.58
C HIS A 155 -7.61 1.79 1.05
N LEU A 156 -7.58 1.99 2.37
CA LEU A 156 -7.67 3.33 2.97
C LEU A 156 -6.33 4.08 2.93
N PHE A 157 -5.21 3.35 2.88
CA PHE A 157 -3.85 3.88 2.96
C PHE A 157 -3.10 3.56 1.68
N GLN A 158 -2.50 4.58 1.06
CA GLN A 158 -1.78 4.46 -0.20
C GLN A 158 -0.63 3.44 -0.11
N GLU A 159 0.14 3.49 0.96
CA GLU A 159 1.28 2.59 1.21
C GLU A 159 0.89 1.10 1.19
N ASN A 160 -0.32 0.77 1.67
CA ASN A 160 -0.82 -0.59 1.64
C ASN A 160 -1.20 -1.03 0.21
N ALA A 161 -1.86 -0.15 -0.55
CA ALA A 161 -2.18 -0.42 -1.94
C ALA A 161 -0.92 -0.56 -2.80
N GLU A 162 0.08 0.30 -2.58
CA GLU A 162 1.36 0.24 -3.29
C GLU A 162 2.13 -1.05 -2.98
N LEU A 163 2.13 -1.47 -1.71
CA LEU A 163 2.73 -2.74 -1.32
C LEU A 163 2.03 -3.93 -1.97
N GLU A 164 0.68 -3.96 -1.96
CA GLU A 164 -0.07 -5.04 -2.60
C GLU A 164 0.10 -5.04 -4.12
N ALA A 165 0.05 -3.87 -4.77
CA ALA A 165 0.28 -3.74 -6.21
C ALA A 165 1.68 -4.23 -6.58
N LYS A 166 2.71 -3.91 -5.79
CA LYS A 166 4.07 -4.42 -6.00
C LYS A 166 4.13 -5.94 -5.86
N ILE A 167 3.56 -6.49 -4.79
CA ILE A 167 3.52 -7.96 -4.59
C ILE A 167 2.80 -8.63 -5.76
N LEU A 168 1.64 -8.11 -6.15
CA LEU A 168 0.85 -8.65 -7.26
C LEU A 168 1.61 -8.57 -8.59
N HIS A 169 2.26 -7.44 -8.87
CA HIS A 169 3.11 -7.27 -10.05
C HIS A 169 4.18 -8.37 -10.11
N GLN A 170 4.91 -8.57 -9.01
CA GLN A 170 5.96 -9.59 -8.89
C GLN A 170 5.40 -11.01 -9.03
N THR A 171 4.24 -11.30 -8.41
CA THR A 171 3.56 -12.58 -8.56
C THR A 171 3.21 -12.85 -10.02
N ILE A 172 2.60 -11.90 -10.70
CA ILE A 172 2.25 -12.04 -12.12
C ILE A 172 3.53 -12.21 -12.96
N MET A 173 4.60 -11.46 -12.69
CA MET A 173 5.88 -11.62 -13.41
C MET A 173 6.44 -13.05 -13.33
N LEU A 174 6.27 -13.73 -12.20
CA LEU A 174 6.72 -15.11 -12.02
C LEU A 174 5.86 -16.14 -12.79
N GLU A 175 4.58 -15.85 -12.98
CA GLU A 175 3.61 -16.80 -13.54
C GLU A 175 3.33 -16.58 -15.03
N ILE A 176 3.49 -15.35 -15.50
CA ILE A 176 3.13 -14.98 -16.86
C ILE A 176 4.07 -15.63 -17.87
N ASN A 177 3.51 -16.01 -19.02
CA ASN A 177 4.30 -16.49 -20.14
C ASN A 177 5.04 -15.33 -20.83
N LEU A 178 6.16 -14.91 -20.25
CA LEU A 178 7.01 -13.83 -20.78
C LEU A 178 7.48 -14.11 -22.22
N SER A 179 7.55 -15.38 -22.64
CA SER A 179 7.94 -15.70 -24.02
C SER A 179 6.88 -15.35 -25.07
N ALA A 180 5.62 -15.17 -24.66
CA ALA A 180 4.53 -14.66 -25.51
C ALA A 180 4.47 -13.12 -25.55
N ILE A 181 5.21 -12.45 -24.67
CA ILE A 181 5.24 -10.99 -24.48
C ILE A 181 6.36 -10.38 -25.34
N GLY A 182 6.70 -10.99 -26.48
CA GLY A 182 7.65 -10.46 -27.48
C GLY A 182 8.72 -9.49 -26.96
N VAL A 183 9.88 -9.99 -26.50
CA VAL A 183 10.94 -9.14 -25.96
C VAL A 183 11.55 -8.26 -27.05
N VAL A 184 11.11 -7.01 -27.13
CA VAL A 184 11.76 -5.97 -27.96
C VAL A 184 12.74 -5.24 -27.07
N ILE A 185 14.04 -5.52 -27.23
CA ILE A 185 15.08 -4.73 -26.55
C ILE A 185 15.07 -3.33 -27.18
N HIS A 186 14.44 -2.38 -26.51
CA HIS A 186 14.44 -0.98 -26.95
C HIS A 186 15.77 -0.25 -26.68
N ASN A 187 16.64 -0.85 -25.86
CA ASN A 187 17.95 -0.31 -25.54
C ASN A 187 19.04 -0.97 -26.39
N GLU A 188 19.43 -0.31 -27.49
CA GLU A 188 20.48 -0.78 -28.40
C GLU A 188 21.83 -1.01 -27.70
N ASN A 189 22.05 -0.41 -26.53
CA ASN A 189 23.28 -0.57 -25.74
C ASN A 189 23.17 -1.69 -24.68
N PHE A 190 21.99 -2.27 -24.46
CA PHE A 190 21.81 -3.34 -23.50
C PHE A 190 22.24 -4.68 -24.08
N ASN A 191 23.32 -5.23 -23.54
CA ASN A 191 23.80 -6.56 -23.87
C ASN A 191 23.42 -7.54 -22.74
N ILE A 192 22.36 -8.31 -22.96
CA ILE A 192 21.84 -9.26 -21.98
C ILE A 192 22.86 -10.35 -21.60
N TYR A 193 23.73 -10.77 -22.53
CA TYR A 193 24.76 -11.78 -22.23
C TYR A 193 25.76 -11.24 -21.20
N ARG A 194 26.24 -10.01 -21.41
CA ARG A 194 27.11 -9.32 -20.44
C ARG A 194 26.39 -9.10 -19.10
N TRP A 195 25.11 -8.75 -19.13
CA TRP A 195 24.31 -8.60 -17.92
C TRP A 195 24.18 -9.92 -17.13
N CYS A 196 23.97 -11.06 -17.82
CA CYS A 196 23.96 -12.38 -17.19
C CYS A 196 25.31 -12.71 -16.53
N GLN A 197 26.43 -12.40 -17.18
CA GLN A 197 27.77 -12.63 -16.61
C GLN A 197 27.99 -11.80 -15.34
N LEU A 198 27.62 -10.52 -15.35
CA LEU A 198 27.75 -9.63 -14.20
C LEU A 198 26.90 -10.10 -13.00
N ASN A 199 25.72 -10.63 -13.28
CA ASN A 199 24.81 -11.19 -12.26
C ASN A 199 25.06 -12.67 -11.95
N GLN A 200 26.13 -13.26 -12.49
CA GLN A 200 26.54 -14.66 -12.25
C GLN A 200 25.42 -15.67 -12.55
N LEU A 201 24.59 -15.40 -13.56
CA LEU A 201 23.52 -16.30 -13.98
C LEU A 201 24.12 -17.50 -14.73
N SER A 202 23.99 -18.69 -14.13
CA SER A 202 24.33 -19.95 -14.78
C SER A 202 23.20 -20.36 -15.72
N LEU A 203 23.46 -20.28 -17.03
CA LEU A 203 22.57 -20.81 -18.06
C LEU A 203 23.20 -22.11 -18.57
N ASP A 204 22.47 -23.23 -18.47
CA ASP A 204 22.93 -24.49 -19.02
C ASP A 204 22.94 -24.41 -20.56
N ASP A 205 24.02 -24.92 -21.16
CA ASP A 205 24.28 -25.05 -22.60
C ASP A 205 24.07 -23.78 -23.45
N PHE A 206 25.15 -23.17 -23.91
CA PHE A 206 25.12 -22.22 -25.01
C PHE A 206 25.17 -23.01 -26.32
N PRO A 207 24.06 -23.11 -27.08
CA PRO A 207 24.15 -23.74 -28.40
C PRO A 207 25.09 -22.90 -29.29
N GLU A 208 25.72 -23.55 -30.26
CA GLU A 208 26.66 -22.91 -31.20
C GLU A 208 26.06 -21.68 -31.91
N TYR A 209 24.73 -21.66 -32.06
CA TYR A 209 23.96 -20.51 -32.48
C TYR A 209 22.59 -20.48 -31.77
N GLU A 210 22.23 -19.33 -31.19
CA GLU A 210 20.91 -19.04 -30.64
C GLU A 210 20.42 -17.68 -31.13
N GLU A 211 19.16 -17.64 -31.56
CA GLU A 211 18.49 -16.38 -31.87
C GLU A 211 18.37 -15.49 -30.62
N PRO A 212 18.64 -14.17 -30.67
CA PRO A 212 18.66 -13.30 -29.50
C PRO A 212 17.38 -13.36 -28.63
N TRP A 213 16.21 -13.46 -29.26
CA TRP A 213 14.93 -13.54 -28.55
C TRP A 213 14.75 -14.87 -27.81
N LYS A 214 15.32 -15.99 -28.32
CA LYS A 214 15.32 -17.28 -27.62
C LYS A 214 16.20 -17.22 -26.37
N PHE A 215 17.37 -16.57 -26.50
CA PHE A 215 18.27 -16.33 -25.38
C PHE A 215 17.57 -15.50 -24.30
N ASN A 216 16.94 -14.37 -24.65
CA ASN A 216 16.17 -13.53 -23.72
C ASN A 216 15.11 -14.34 -22.98
N ASN A 217 14.33 -15.13 -23.72
CA ASN A 217 13.29 -15.98 -23.14
C ASN A 217 13.86 -17.03 -22.18
N ARG A 218 15.03 -17.60 -22.47
CA ARG A 218 15.69 -18.55 -21.57
C ARG A 218 16.18 -17.88 -20.29
N VAL A 219 16.74 -16.67 -20.38
CA VAL A 219 17.13 -15.87 -19.20
C VAL A 219 15.91 -15.57 -18.33
N LEU A 220 14.82 -15.08 -18.92
CA LEU A 220 13.57 -14.79 -18.19
C LEU A 220 13.01 -16.04 -17.52
N LYS A 221 12.93 -17.18 -18.24
CA LYS A 221 12.48 -18.46 -17.68
C LYS A 221 13.39 -18.95 -16.55
N LYS A 222 14.71 -18.77 -16.66
CA LYS A 222 15.65 -19.12 -15.60
C LYS A 222 15.35 -18.31 -14.33
N LEU A 223 15.18 -17.00 -14.46
CA LEU A 223 14.85 -16.10 -13.35
C LEU A 223 13.50 -16.45 -12.71
N GLN A 224 12.49 -16.76 -13.51
CA GLN A 224 11.18 -17.24 -13.02
C GLN A 224 11.31 -18.57 -12.26
N ASN A 225 12.03 -19.55 -12.81
CA ASN A 225 12.24 -20.86 -12.18
C ASN A 225 13.02 -20.75 -10.86
N ASP A 226 14.02 -19.87 -10.82
CA ASP A 226 14.80 -19.58 -9.61
C ASP A 226 14.03 -18.72 -8.61
N LYS A 227 12.88 -18.17 -9.00
CA LYS A 227 12.11 -17.17 -8.25
C LYS A 227 12.95 -15.94 -7.88
N ASN A 228 13.88 -15.55 -8.76
CA ASN A 228 14.75 -14.39 -8.55
C ASN A 228 14.03 -13.12 -9.01
N VAL A 229 13.12 -12.63 -8.16
CA VAL A 229 12.25 -11.48 -8.46
C VAL A 229 13.06 -10.20 -8.68
N GLU A 230 14.11 -9.97 -7.90
CA GLU A 230 14.94 -8.76 -8.00
C GLU A 230 15.59 -8.63 -9.37
N LEU A 231 16.23 -9.71 -9.86
CA LEU A 231 16.83 -9.71 -11.18
C LEU A 231 15.77 -9.73 -12.29
N LEU A 232 14.59 -10.30 -12.04
CA LEU A 232 13.48 -10.29 -12.99
C LEU A 232 12.91 -8.88 -13.18
N GLU A 233 12.72 -8.11 -12.11
CA GLU A 233 12.31 -6.70 -12.14
C GLU A 233 13.37 -5.84 -12.85
N GLN A 234 14.64 -6.00 -12.48
CA GLN A 234 15.73 -5.27 -13.13
C GLN A 234 15.77 -5.56 -14.64
N LEU A 235 15.66 -6.84 -15.03
CA LEU A 235 15.66 -7.21 -16.44
C LEU A 235 14.41 -6.68 -17.15
N TRP A 236 13.24 -6.72 -16.52
CA TRP A 236 12.00 -6.17 -17.06
C TRP A 236 12.14 -4.69 -17.43
N GLU A 237 12.72 -3.88 -16.55
CA GLU A 237 13.00 -2.47 -16.81
C GLU A 237 14.03 -2.27 -17.94
N LEU A 238 15.12 -3.05 -17.94
CA LEU A 238 16.19 -2.96 -18.94
C LEU A 238 15.74 -3.37 -20.34
N LEU A 239 14.77 -4.27 -20.44
CA LEU A 239 14.11 -4.65 -21.69
C LEU A 239 13.17 -3.55 -22.21
N GLY A 240 12.95 -2.49 -21.44
CA GLY A 240 12.11 -1.36 -21.85
C GLY A 240 10.64 -1.54 -21.55
N TYR A 241 10.27 -2.50 -20.69
CA TYR A 241 8.89 -2.64 -20.24
C TYR A 241 8.58 -1.57 -19.19
N THR A 242 8.04 -0.44 -19.66
CA THR A 242 7.64 0.68 -18.78
C THR A 242 6.28 0.47 -18.11
N LYS A 243 5.60 -0.63 -18.42
CA LYS A 243 4.23 -0.92 -18.01
C LYS A 243 4.21 -1.85 -16.81
N GLN A 244 3.38 -1.53 -15.82
CA GLN A 244 3.20 -2.36 -14.64
C GLN A 244 2.13 -3.42 -14.90
N LEU A 245 2.30 -4.61 -14.32
CA LEU A 245 1.30 -5.71 -14.41
C LEU A 245 0.23 -5.59 -13.32
N ALA A 246 0.47 -4.75 -12.32
CA ALA A 246 -0.51 -4.30 -11.35
C ALA A 246 -0.18 -2.87 -10.95
N PHE A 247 -1.19 -2.06 -10.67
CA PHE A 247 -1.02 -0.63 -10.38
C PHE A 247 -2.06 -0.14 -9.37
N VAL A 248 -1.77 1.02 -8.77
CA VAL A 248 -2.69 1.72 -7.87
C VAL A 248 -3.37 2.84 -8.61
N HIS A 249 -4.68 2.96 -8.44
CA HIS A 249 -5.49 4.09 -8.90
C HIS A 249 -6.18 4.75 -7.70
N GLU A 250 -6.12 6.08 -7.63
CA GLU A 250 -6.79 6.87 -6.60
C GLU A 250 -8.25 7.13 -7.01
N GLU A 251 -9.19 6.60 -6.23
CA GLU A 251 -10.62 6.85 -6.42
C GLU A 251 -11.11 7.90 -5.41
N VAL A 252 -11.72 8.97 -5.92
CA VAL A 252 -12.32 10.03 -5.10
C VAL A 252 -13.79 9.70 -4.87
N VAL A 253 -14.19 9.62 -3.60
CA VAL A 253 -15.55 9.33 -3.17
C VAL A 253 -16.50 10.45 -3.60
N GLN A 254 -17.53 10.12 -4.37
CA GLN A 254 -18.46 11.09 -4.95
C GLN A 254 -19.63 11.46 -4.03
N GLU A 255 -19.98 10.59 -3.09
CA GLU A 255 -21.04 10.82 -2.13
C GLU A 255 -20.76 10.09 -0.82
N ASN A 256 -21.38 10.54 0.26
CA ASN A 256 -21.19 9.91 1.56
C ASN A 256 -21.69 8.47 1.52
N GLN A 257 -20.80 7.53 1.82
CA GLN A 257 -21.12 6.10 1.82
C GLN A 257 -20.37 5.38 2.93
N TYR A 258 -20.97 4.32 3.44
CA TYR A 258 -20.28 3.44 4.37
C TYR A 258 -19.41 2.46 3.59
N PHE A 259 -18.13 2.47 3.93
CA PHE A 259 -17.16 1.54 3.41
C PHE A 259 -17.08 0.32 4.32
N ASP A 260 -17.58 -0.81 3.83
CA ASP A 260 -17.70 -2.05 4.56
C ASP A 260 -16.67 -3.08 4.07
N PHE A 261 -15.82 -3.51 5.01
CA PHE A 261 -14.69 -4.42 4.81
C PHE A 261 -15.13 -5.90 4.72
N ARG A 262 -16.45 -6.18 4.84
CA ARG A 262 -17.00 -7.55 4.82
C ARG A 262 -17.18 -8.15 3.42
N GLY A 263 -16.89 -7.41 2.35
CA GLY A 263 -16.96 -7.92 0.97
C GLY A 263 -15.73 -8.74 0.57
N GLU A 264 -15.90 -9.73 -0.32
CA GLU A 264 -14.82 -10.63 -0.80
C GLU A 264 -13.65 -9.92 -1.51
N ASN A 265 -13.80 -8.63 -1.84
CA ASN A 265 -12.84 -7.84 -2.60
C ASN A 265 -12.00 -6.90 -1.72
N PHE A 266 -11.88 -7.16 -0.41
CA PHE A 266 -11.13 -6.28 0.49
C PHE A 266 -10.11 -7.05 1.33
N LYS A 267 -8.84 -6.69 1.18
CA LYS A 267 -7.71 -7.18 1.99
C LYS A 267 -6.96 -5.98 2.53
N GLU A 268 -7.11 -5.68 3.82
CA GLU A 268 -6.05 -4.94 4.50
C GLU A 268 -4.95 -5.94 4.84
N VAL A 269 -3.78 -5.79 4.22
CA VAL A 269 -2.60 -6.58 4.57
C VAL A 269 -2.09 -6.04 5.92
N PHE A 270 -2.10 -6.90 6.94
CA PHE A 270 -1.66 -6.60 8.31
C PHE A 270 -0.23 -7.11 8.55
#